data_AF-A0A7C4GIX3-F1
#
_entry.id   AF-A0A7C4GIX3-F1
#
_cell.length_a   1.000
_cell.length_b   1.000
_cell.length_c   1.000
_cell.angle_alpha   90.00
_cell.angle_beta   90.00
_cell.angle_gamma   90.00
#
_symmetry.space_group_name_H-M   'P 1'
#
loop_
_entity.id
_entity.type
_entity.pdbx_description
1 polymer ?
#
loop_
_entity_poly.entity_id
_entity_poly.type
_entity_poly.pdbx_seq_one_letter_code
_entity_poly.pdbx_strand_id
1 'polypeptide(L)'
;MPKIFVRVIFYLIFLVSIFLLILSVRFVLKIKNAPLVVVEPLGKAVIVNGKRFEGPLALKRGRYLIQGESTLKIFGNRIRIVRIPIFEVEIKWEK
;
A
#
# COMPACT_ATOMS: atom_id res chain seq x y z
N MET A 1 -18.94 -17.35 -43.91
CA MET A 1 -17.76 -17.05 -43.07
C MET A 1 -16.95 -18.32 -42.86
N PRO A 2 -15.65 -18.35 -43.20
CA PRO A 2 -14.86 -19.57 -43.07
C PRO A 2 -14.70 -19.94 -41.58
N LYS A 3 -15.00 -21.19 -41.22
CA LYS A 3 -14.93 -21.74 -39.84
C LYS A 3 -13.61 -21.44 -39.12
N ILE A 4 -12.54 -21.25 -39.89
CA ILE A 4 -11.19 -20.88 -39.42
C ILE A 4 -11.18 -19.50 -38.77
N PHE A 5 -11.89 -18.52 -39.34
CA PHE A 5 -11.91 -17.14 -38.85
C PHE A 5 -12.56 -17.03 -37.47
N VAL A 6 -13.67 -17.77 -37.28
CA VAL A 6 -14.37 -17.87 -35.99
C VAL A 6 -13.46 -18.49 -34.94
N ARG A 7 -12.70 -19.52 -35.30
CA ARG A 7 -11.78 -20.21 -34.39
C ARG A 7 -10.63 -19.30 -33.95
N VAL A 8 -10.06 -18.51 -34.87
CA VAL A 8 -9.00 -17.52 -34.56
C VAL A 8 -9.51 -16.43 -33.61
N ILE A 9 -10.71 -15.92 -33.83
CA ILE A 9 -11.33 -14.91 -32.95
C ILE A 9 -11.52 -15.47 -31.53
N PHE A 10 -11.97 -16.73 -31.40
CA PHE A 10 -12.11 -17.37 -30.10
C PHE A 10 -10.78 -17.48 -29.33
N TYR A 11 -9.69 -17.86 -30.01
CA TYR A 11 -8.37 -17.89 -29.38
C TYR A 11 -7.86 -16.50 -28.99
N LEU A 12 -8.13 -15.48 -29.80
CA LEU A 12 -7.76 -14.10 -29.48
C LEU A 12 -8.50 -13.59 -28.23
N ILE A 13 -9.81 -13.85 -28.14
CA ILE A 13 -10.63 -13.48 -26.97
C ILE A 13 -10.14 -14.21 -25.73
N PHE A 14 -9.82 -15.50 -25.84
CA PHE A 14 -9.27 -16.28 -24.74
C PHE A 14 -7.94 -15.70 -24.23
N LEU A 15 -7.05 -15.31 -25.15
CA LEU A 15 -5.78 -14.68 -24.81
C LEU A 15 -5.97 -13.34 -24.09
N VAL A 16 -6.89 -12.50 -24.58
CA VAL A 16 -7.24 -11.22 -23.96
C VAL A 16 -7.83 -11.42 -22.56
N SER A 17 -8.66 -12.45 -22.38
CA SER A 17 -9.25 -12.76 -21.08
C SER A 17 -8.20 -13.17 -20.04
N ILE A 18 -7.24 -14.02 -20.42
CA ILE A 18 -6.10 -14.37 -19.56
C ILE A 18 -5.26 -13.13 -19.22
N PHE A 19 -5.00 -12.28 -20.21
CA PHE A 19 -4.24 -11.06 -20.00
C PHE A 19 -4.91 -10.12 -18.99
N LEU A 20 -6.23 -9.91 -19.13
CA LEU A 20 -7.02 -9.13 -18.17
C LEU A 20 -7.02 -9.75 -16.77
N LEU A 21 -7.08 -11.08 -16.67
CA LEU A 21 -7.00 -11.78 -15.39
C LEU A 21 -5.65 -11.50 -14.69
N ILE A 22 -4.54 -11.61 -15.42
CA ILE A 22 -3.19 -11.35 -14.88
C ILE A 22 -3.07 -9.91 -14.39
N LEU A 23 -3.57 -8.94 -15.16
CA LEU A 23 -3.63 -7.54 -14.77
C LEU A 23 -4.43 -7.37 -13.47
N SER A 24 -5.64 -7.92 -13.42
CA SER A 24 -6.51 -7.84 -12.25
C SER A 24 -5.85 -8.40 -11.00
N VAL A 25 -5.23 -9.59 -11.09
CA VAL A 25 -4.47 -10.19 -9.98
C VAL A 25 -3.30 -9.30 -9.54
N ARG A 26 -2.54 -8.73 -10.48
CA ARG A 26 -1.46 -7.78 -10.16
C ARG A 26 -1.97 -6.54 -9.44
N PHE A 27 -3.09 -5.97 -9.88
CA PHE A 27 -3.70 -4.79 -9.24
C PHE A 27 -4.19 -5.12 -7.83
N VAL A 28 -4.89 -6.25 -7.64
CA VAL A 28 -5.36 -6.70 -6.33
C VAL A 28 -4.18 -6.95 -5.39
N LEU A 29 -3.10 -7.59 -5.85
CA LEU A 29 -1.89 -7.79 -5.06
C LEU A 29 -1.21 -6.46 -4.69
N LYS A 30 -1.17 -5.50 -5.62
CA LYS A 30 -0.60 -4.17 -5.37
C LYS A 30 -1.42 -3.40 -4.32
N ILE A 31 -2.75 -3.49 -4.37
CA ILE A 31 -3.65 -2.86 -3.38
C ILE A 31 -3.52 -3.56 -2.03
N LYS A 32 -3.53 -4.90 -1.99
CA LYS A 32 -3.37 -5.66 -0.74
C LYS A 32 -2.02 -5.42 -0.06
N ASN A 33 -0.97 -5.19 -0.85
CA ASN A 33 0.38 -4.96 -0.33
C ASN A 33 0.75 -3.47 -0.22
N ALA A 34 -0.16 -2.56 -0.53
CA ALA A 34 0.11 -1.13 -0.43
C ALA A 34 0.31 -0.74 1.05
N PRO A 35 1.36 0.03 1.37
CA PRO A 35 1.56 0.51 2.71
C PRO A 35 0.45 1.52 3.08
N LEU A 36 -0.16 1.25 4.22
CA LEU A 36 -1.33 1.93 4.75
C LEU A 36 -1.04 3.34 5.21
N VAL A 37 0.11 3.50 5.84
CA VAL A 37 0.57 4.74 6.42
C VAL A 37 2.07 4.82 6.21
N VAL A 38 2.57 5.97 5.79
CA VAL A 38 4.00 6.28 5.74
C VAL A 38 4.29 7.23 6.88
N VAL A 39 5.24 6.88 7.74
CA VAL A 39 5.77 7.76 8.80
C VAL A 39 7.00 8.46 8.26
N GLU A 40 6.97 9.77 8.25
CA GLU A 40 8.13 10.61 7.92
C GLU A 40 8.61 11.34 9.18
N PRO A 41 9.90 11.24 9.52
CA PRO A 41 10.47 12.02 10.62
C PRO A 41 10.43 13.52 10.29
N LEU A 42 9.95 14.34 11.24
CA LEU A 42 10.04 15.81 11.16
C LEU A 42 11.43 16.35 11.56
N GLY A 43 12.21 15.53 12.26
CA GLY A 43 13.57 15.84 12.72
C GLY A 43 14.62 14.82 12.25
N LYS A 44 15.60 14.50 13.11
CA LYS A 44 16.74 13.62 12.76
C LYS A 44 16.40 12.13 12.66
N ALA A 45 15.48 11.64 13.48
CA ALA A 45 15.08 10.23 13.49
C ALA A 45 13.77 10.03 14.25
N VAL A 46 13.04 8.97 13.92
CA VAL A 46 11.85 8.50 14.65
C VAL A 46 12.09 7.07 15.09
N ILE A 47 11.72 6.76 16.33
CA ILE A 47 11.79 5.40 16.85
C ILE A 47 10.41 4.77 16.69
N VAL A 48 10.33 3.70 15.91
CA VAL A 48 9.11 2.93 15.71
C VAL A 48 9.32 1.54 16.30
N ASN A 49 8.53 1.20 17.32
CA ASN A 49 8.58 -0.08 18.02
C ASN A 49 10.02 -0.46 18.49
N GLY A 50 10.75 0.52 19.03
CA GLY A 50 12.13 0.36 19.52
C GLY A 50 13.22 0.41 18.45
N LYS A 51 12.88 0.54 17.15
CA LYS A 51 13.87 0.68 16.06
C LYS A 51 13.94 2.11 15.56
N ARG A 52 15.17 2.64 15.42
CA ARG A 52 15.43 3.99 14.92
C ARG A 52 15.40 4.03 13.40
N PHE A 53 14.64 4.96 12.83
CA PHE A 53 14.54 5.21 11.40
C PHE A 53 14.81 6.68 11.10
N GLU A 54 15.69 6.94 10.15
CA GLU A 54 16.08 8.30 9.74
C GLU A 54 15.37 8.73 8.44
N GLY A 55 14.54 7.86 7.87
CA GLY A 55 13.83 8.09 6.62
C GLY A 55 12.37 7.63 6.66
N PRO A 56 11.64 7.79 5.53
CA PRO A 56 10.23 7.41 5.43
C PRO A 56 10.04 5.92 5.68
N LEU A 57 9.23 5.57 6.67
CA LEU A 57 8.90 4.19 7.01
C LEU A 57 7.45 3.88 6.66
N ALA A 58 7.27 2.93 5.75
CA ALA A 58 5.97 2.35 5.45
C ALA A 58 5.50 1.43 6.60
N LEU A 59 4.45 1.84 7.30
CA LEU A 59 3.76 1.03 8.31
C LEU A 59 2.68 0.15 7.66
N LYS A 60 2.63 -1.10 8.09
CA LYS A 60 1.58 -2.06 7.74
C LYS A 60 0.45 -2.00 8.78
N ARG A 61 -0.56 -2.86 8.66
CA ARG A 61 -1.64 -2.98 9.66
C ARG A 61 -1.07 -3.47 10.99
N GLY A 62 -1.37 -2.79 12.09
CA GLY A 62 -0.86 -3.15 13.41
C GLY A 62 -0.85 -1.98 14.39
N ARG A 63 -0.40 -2.26 15.62
CA ARG A 63 -0.11 -1.25 16.65
C ARG A 63 1.37 -0.92 16.61
N TYR A 64 1.69 0.37 16.57
CA TYR A 64 3.06 0.86 16.57
C TYR A 64 3.21 1.93 17.63
N LEU A 65 4.19 1.76 18.51
CA LEU A 65 4.65 2.80 19.42
C LEU A 65 5.64 3.68 18.66
N ILE A 66 5.29 4.96 18.48
CA ILE A 66 6.14 5.94 17.79
C ILE A 66 6.66 6.92 18.83
N GLN A 67 7.98 7.07 18.89
CA GLN A 67 8.66 8.03 19.75
C GLN A 67 9.45 9.02 18.87
N GLY A 68 9.18 10.31 19.05
CA GLY A 68 9.71 11.40 18.25
C GLY A 68 8.65 12.08 17.36
N GLU A 69 8.87 13.37 17.08
CA GLU A 69 7.99 14.16 16.21
C GLU A 69 7.97 13.57 14.80
N SER A 70 6.79 13.26 14.30
CA SER A 70 6.63 12.61 13.00
C SER A 70 5.36 13.00 12.28
N THR A 71 5.47 13.04 10.96
CA THR A 71 4.36 13.24 10.04
C THR A 71 3.83 11.88 9.61
N LEU A 72 2.55 11.62 9.86
CA LEU A 72 1.86 10.42 9.38
C LEU A 72 1.16 10.76 8.08
N LYS A 73 1.60 10.17 6.98
CA LYS A 73 0.95 10.27 5.68
C LYS A 73 0.10 9.02 5.47
N ILE A 74 -1.22 9.17 5.56
CA ILE A 74 -2.18 8.08 5.37
C ILE A 74 -2.45 7.91 3.86
N PHE A 75 -2.54 6.66 3.42
CA PHE A 75 -2.95 6.33 2.05
C PHE A 75 -4.32 6.97 1.75
N GLY A 76 -4.41 7.84 0.73
CA GLY A 76 -5.60 8.68 0.48
C GLY A 76 -5.41 10.18 0.80
N ASN A 77 -4.17 10.64 0.92
CA ASN A 77 -3.79 12.07 0.99
C ASN A 77 -4.13 12.81 2.30
N ARG A 78 -4.42 12.08 3.39
CA ARG A 78 -4.57 12.67 4.73
C ARG A 78 -3.21 12.71 5.43
N ILE A 79 -2.63 13.90 5.53
CA ILE A 79 -1.39 14.16 6.27
C ILE A 79 -1.79 14.57 7.69
N ARG A 80 -1.42 13.78 8.68
CA ARG A 80 -1.60 14.11 10.10
C ARG A 80 -0.25 14.34 10.73
N ILE A 81 0.06 15.60 11.04
CA ILE A 81 1.29 15.99 11.72
C ILE A 81 1.09 15.73 13.22
N VAL A 82 1.91 14.86 13.80
CA VAL A 82 1.85 14.55 15.23
C VAL A 82 3.14 15.02 15.90
N ARG A 83 3.02 16.07 16.73
CA ARG A 83 4.14 16.69 17.46
C ARG A 83 4.27 16.19 18.91
N ILE A 84 3.71 15.02 19.20
CA ILE A 84 3.74 14.42 20.54
C ILE A 84 5.02 13.58 20.66
N PRO A 85 5.77 13.66 21.76
CA PRO A 85 7.06 12.95 21.91
C PRO A 85 6.92 11.42 21.94
N ILE A 86 5.79 10.88 22.44
CA ILE A 86 5.48 9.45 22.47
C ILE A 86 3.99 9.28 22.18
N PHE A 87 3.64 8.49 21.18
CA PHE A 87 2.25 8.18 20.86
C PHE A 87 2.10 6.78 20.28
N GLU A 88 0.97 6.14 20.57
CA GLU A 88 0.60 4.85 20.00
C GLU A 88 -0.32 5.06 18.79
N VAL A 89 0.02 4.45 17.66
CA VAL A 89 -0.81 4.46 16.46
C VAL A 89 -1.35 3.07 16.22
N GLU A 90 -2.67 2.95 16.22
CA GLU A 90 -3.37 1.74 15.80
C GLU A 90 -3.89 1.93 14.37
N ILE A 91 -3.27 1.25 13.41
CA ILE A 91 -3.69 1.27 12.01
C ILE A 91 -4.75 0.19 11.82
N LYS A 92 -6.03 0.59 11.84
CA LYS A 92 -7.17 -0.27 11.50
C LYS A 92 -7.49 -0.11 10.01
N TRP A 93 -7.54 -1.23 9.30
CA TRP A 93 -8.22 -1.27 8.01
C TRP A 93 -9.72 -1.30 8.31
N GLU A 94 -10.41 -0.20 8.04
CA GLU A 94 -11.88 -0.19 8.02
C GLU A 94 -12.31 -1.15 6.92
N LYS A 95 -13.14 -2.12 7.30
CA LYS A 95 -13.61 -3.17 6.40
C LYS A 95 -14.84 -2.68 5.66
#